data_AF-A0A485AUF1-F1
#
_entry.id   AF-A0A485AUF1-F1
#
_cell.length_a   1.000
_cell.length_b   1.000
_cell.length_c   1.000
_cell.angle_alpha   90.00
_cell.angle_beta   90.00
_cell.angle_gamma   90.00
#
_symmetry.space_group_name_H-M   'P 1'
#
loop_
_entity.id
_entity.type
_entity.pdbx_description
1 polymer ?
#
loop_
_entity_poly.entity_id
_entity_poly.type
_entity_poly.pdbx_seq_one_letter_code
_entity_poly.pdbx_strand_id
1 'polypeptide(L)'
;MDYHVQFHQRIAKLLRKHQIVTNMSEEAMVENDLTGPFMPHGIGHPLGLQVHDVAGFMQDDAGTHLAAPSKYPYLRCTRVIQPRMVLTIEPGIYFIESLLVPWREGQFSKHFNWQKIEALKTVWRHSYRR
;
A
#
# COMPACT_ATOMS: atom_id res chain seq x y z
N MET A 1 -12.00 2.23 -4.97
CA MET A 1 -11.53 1.10 -4.12
C MET A 1 -10.73 0.10 -4.93
N ASP A 2 -11.28 -0.33 -6.06
CA ASP A 2 -10.83 -1.51 -6.81
C ASP A 2 -9.36 -1.45 -7.24
N TYR A 3 -8.88 -0.29 -7.71
CA TYR A 3 -7.48 -0.11 -8.11
C TYR A 3 -6.49 -0.19 -6.94
N HIS A 4 -6.90 0.23 -5.74
CA HIS A 4 -6.05 0.14 -4.56
C HIS A 4 -5.86 -1.32 -4.14
N VAL A 5 -6.96 -2.08 -4.06
CA VAL A 5 -6.93 -3.52 -3.78
C VAL A 5 -6.17 -4.27 -4.86
N GLN A 6 -6.40 -3.93 -6.14
CA GLN A 6 -5.66 -4.51 -7.26
C GLN A 6 -4.15 -4.27 -7.12
N PHE A 7 -3.74 -3.09 -6.63
CA PHE A 7 -2.32 -2.83 -6.43
C PHE A 7 -1.74 -3.64 -5.26
N HIS A 8 -2.48 -3.86 -4.17
CA HIS A 8 -2.07 -4.80 -3.13
C HIS A 8 -1.91 -6.24 -3.66
N GLN A 9 -2.77 -6.69 -4.58
CA GLN A 9 -2.60 -7.98 -5.26
C GLN A 9 -1.33 -8.00 -6.12
N ARG A 10 -1.02 -6.92 -6.83
CA ARG A 10 0.23 -6.79 -7.59
C ARG A 10 1.47 -6.75 -6.68
N ILE A 11 1.37 -6.12 -5.51
CA ILE A 11 2.43 -6.16 -4.48
C ILE A 11 2.62 -7.60 -4.02
N ALA A 12 1.57 -8.34 -3.67
CA ALA A 12 1.67 -9.74 -3.26
C ALA A 12 2.41 -10.59 -4.33
N LYS A 13 2.04 -10.40 -5.61
CA LYS A 13 2.73 -11.04 -6.74
C LYS A 13 4.22 -10.71 -6.79
N LEU A 14 4.59 -9.45 -6.60
CA LEU A 14 5.99 -9.01 -6.59
C LEU A 14 6.75 -9.56 -5.38
N LEU A 15 6.18 -9.49 -4.18
CA LEU A 15 6.78 -10.03 -2.95
C LEU A 15 7.06 -11.53 -3.08
N ARG A 16 6.12 -12.28 -3.67
CA ARG A 16 6.28 -13.70 -3.99
C ARG A 16 7.33 -13.93 -5.06
N LYS A 17 7.21 -13.28 -6.23
CA LYS A 17 8.16 -13.40 -7.36
C LYS A 17 9.60 -13.15 -6.93
N HIS A 18 9.79 -12.16 -6.05
CA HIS A 18 11.10 -11.79 -5.54
C HIS A 18 11.47 -12.51 -4.24
N GLN A 19 10.75 -13.54 -3.81
CA GLN A 19 11.07 -14.33 -2.61
C GLN A 19 11.26 -13.48 -1.34
N ILE A 20 10.55 -12.35 -1.24
CA ILE A 20 10.49 -11.49 -0.05
C ILE A 20 9.49 -12.08 0.94
N VAL A 21 8.36 -12.59 0.42
CA VAL A 21 7.41 -13.43 1.16
C VAL A 21 7.36 -14.81 0.49
N THR A 22 7.41 -15.87 1.29
CA THR A 22 7.49 -17.27 0.83
C THR A 22 6.42 -18.13 1.50
N ASN A 23 6.14 -19.30 0.91
CA ASN A 23 5.23 -20.31 1.49
C ASN A 23 3.81 -19.79 1.79
N MET A 24 3.31 -18.82 1.00
CA MET A 24 1.96 -18.27 1.11
C MET A 24 1.46 -17.87 -0.30
N SER A 25 0.16 -18.02 -0.56
CA SER A 25 -0.44 -17.58 -1.83
C SER A 25 -0.60 -16.05 -1.90
N GLU A 26 -0.72 -15.50 -3.10
CA GLU A 26 -0.88 -14.05 -3.30
C GLU A 26 -2.17 -13.54 -2.65
N GLU A 27 -3.25 -14.32 -2.73
CA GLU A 27 -4.55 -14.03 -2.13
C GLU A 27 -4.46 -14.01 -0.60
N ALA A 28 -3.81 -15.02 -0.01
CA ALA A 28 -3.64 -15.12 1.44
C ALA A 28 -2.76 -13.98 1.99
N MET A 29 -1.77 -13.51 1.22
CA MET A 29 -0.97 -12.32 1.59
C MET A 29 -1.83 -11.07 1.66
N VAL A 30 -2.74 -10.88 0.69
CA VAL A 30 -3.65 -9.73 0.70
C VAL A 30 -4.67 -9.87 1.81
N GLU A 31 -5.31 -11.03 1.97
CA GLU A 31 -6.34 -11.30 2.99
C GLU A 31 -5.81 -11.01 4.40
N ASN A 32 -4.63 -11.53 4.73
CA ASN A 32 -3.99 -11.40 6.04
C ASN A 32 -3.15 -10.12 6.19
N ASP A 33 -3.21 -9.21 5.21
CA ASP A 33 -2.54 -7.88 5.23
C ASP A 33 -1.00 -7.88 5.26
N LEU A 34 -0.35 -8.96 4.79
CA LEU A 34 1.12 -9.01 4.69
C LEU A 34 1.68 -7.97 3.70
N THR A 35 0.85 -7.45 2.81
CA THR A 35 1.24 -6.40 1.85
C THR A 35 1.15 -4.99 2.44
N GLY A 36 0.39 -4.79 3.51
CA GLY A 36 0.17 -3.51 4.19
C GLY A 36 1.47 -2.79 4.59
N PRO A 37 2.41 -3.41 5.33
CA PRO A 37 3.65 -2.73 5.74
C PRO A 37 4.54 -2.33 4.55
N PHE A 38 4.37 -2.94 3.37
CA PHE A 38 5.13 -2.61 2.18
C PHE A 38 4.52 -1.44 1.38
N MET A 39 3.24 -1.11 1.55
CA MET A 39 2.61 0.09 1.00
C MET A 39 1.63 0.68 2.01
N PRO A 40 2.13 1.43 3.02
CA PRO A 40 1.31 1.89 4.14
C PRO A 40 0.50 3.17 3.83
N HIS A 41 0.14 3.39 2.57
CA HIS A 41 -0.62 4.56 2.11
C HIS A 41 -1.58 4.20 0.96
N GLY A 42 -2.48 5.13 0.62
CA GLY A 42 -3.38 4.99 -0.53
C GLY A 42 -2.63 4.94 -1.87
N ILE A 43 -3.28 4.36 -2.90
CA ILE A 43 -2.70 4.28 -4.26
C ILE A 43 -2.64 5.63 -4.99
N GLY A 44 -3.32 6.64 -4.46
CA GLY A 44 -3.40 7.98 -5.03
C GLY A 44 -4.56 8.78 -4.48
N HIS A 45 -4.75 9.96 -5.05
CA HIS A 45 -5.75 10.95 -4.66
C HIS A 45 -6.15 11.85 -5.83
N PRO A 46 -7.27 12.60 -5.73
CA PRO A 46 -7.57 13.69 -6.64
C PRO A 46 -6.45 14.73 -6.65
N LEU A 47 -6.16 15.28 -7.83
CA LEU A 47 -5.15 16.32 -8.02
C LEU A 47 -5.73 17.46 -8.84
N GLY A 48 -5.48 18.70 -8.41
CA GLY A 48 -5.99 19.89 -9.06
C GLY A 48 -5.35 21.14 -8.50
N LEU A 49 -6.17 22.09 -8.04
CA LEU A 49 -5.67 23.32 -7.42
C LEU A 49 -4.91 23.04 -6.12
N GLN A 50 -5.29 21.99 -5.39
CA GLN A 50 -4.53 21.47 -4.25
C GLN A 50 -3.86 20.14 -4.63
N VAL A 51 -2.73 19.84 -4.00
CA VAL A 51 -2.01 18.55 -4.20
C VAL A 51 -2.93 17.39 -3.85
N HIS A 52 -3.42 17.34 -2.61
CA HIS A 52 -4.54 16.50 -2.23
C HIS A 52 -5.83 17.29 -2.50
N ASP A 53 -6.37 17.18 -3.72
CA ASP A 53 -7.55 17.94 -4.10
C ASP A 53 -8.81 17.49 -3.33
N VAL A 54 -9.79 18.37 -3.28
CA VAL A 54 -11.00 18.21 -2.46
C VAL A 54 -11.89 17.05 -2.93
N ALA A 55 -12.91 16.72 -2.13
CA ALA A 55 -14.00 15.80 -2.50
C ALA A 55 -13.60 14.34 -2.78
N GLY A 56 -12.38 13.90 -2.41
CA GLY A 56 -11.91 12.51 -2.57
C GLY A 56 -12.77 11.43 -1.87
N PHE A 57 -13.61 11.82 -0.91
CA PHE A 57 -14.53 10.92 -0.20
C PHE A 57 -16.02 11.23 -0.41
N MET A 58 -16.33 12.28 -1.16
CA MET A 58 -17.69 12.82 -1.30
C MET A 58 -18.45 12.15 -2.45
N GLN A 59 -19.59 11.51 -2.20
CA GLN A 59 -20.30 10.71 -3.21
C GLN A 59 -21.28 11.49 -4.07
N ASP A 60 -21.76 12.64 -3.58
CA ASP A 60 -22.72 13.52 -4.22
C ASP A 60 -22.43 14.99 -3.88
N ASP A 61 -23.17 15.92 -4.48
CA ASP A 61 -23.03 17.37 -4.26
C ASP A 61 -23.55 17.85 -2.89
N ALA A 62 -24.33 17.03 -2.19
CA ALA A 62 -24.78 17.27 -0.83
C ALA A 62 -23.70 16.98 0.23
N GLY A 63 -22.60 16.36 -0.16
CA GLY A 63 -21.48 16.09 0.74
C GLY A 63 -21.49 14.71 1.39
N THR A 64 -22.27 13.75 0.89
CA THR A 64 -22.31 12.37 1.44
C THR A 64 -20.91 11.78 1.49
N HIS A 65 -20.46 11.39 2.68
CA HIS A 65 -19.10 10.92 2.91
C HIS A 65 -19.01 9.40 2.91
N LEU A 66 -18.10 8.84 2.10
CA LEU A 66 -17.71 7.43 2.15
C LEU A 66 -16.26 7.33 2.64
N ALA A 67 -16.09 6.93 3.89
CA ALA A 67 -14.78 6.77 4.50
C ALA A 67 -13.96 5.67 3.82
N ALA A 68 -12.63 5.77 3.97
CA ALA A 68 -11.74 4.66 3.63
C ALA A 68 -12.09 3.41 4.46
N PRO A 69 -11.88 2.20 3.92
CA PRO A 69 -12.16 0.97 4.65
C PRO A 69 -11.11 0.81 5.76
N SER A 70 -11.50 0.20 6.88
CA SER A 70 -10.65 0.05 8.06
C SER A 70 -9.29 -0.62 7.78
N LYS A 71 -9.25 -1.53 6.80
CA LYS A 71 -8.02 -2.19 6.34
C LYS A 71 -7.03 -1.24 5.65
N TYR A 72 -7.52 -0.18 5.01
CA TYR A 72 -6.72 0.78 4.25
C TYR A 72 -7.02 2.21 4.71
N PRO A 73 -6.74 2.55 5.99
CA PRO A 73 -7.23 3.78 6.60
C PRO A 73 -6.61 5.05 5.99
N TYR A 74 -5.49 4.92 5.29
CA TYR A 74 -4.78 6.02 4.64
C TYR A 74 -5.12 6.19 3.15
N LEU A 75 -6.12 5.47 2.63
CA LEU A 75 -6.64 5.69 1.28
C LEU A 75 -7.32 7.07 1.20
N ARG A 76 -6.95 7.88 0.20
CA ARG A 76 -7.43 9.26 0.05
C ARG A 76 -8.51 9.46 -1.02
N CYS A 77 -8.97 8.37 -1.65
CA CYS A 77 -9.99 8.43 -2.69
C CYS A 77 -10.92 7.21 -2.65
N THR A 78 -12.20 7.45 -2.38
CA THR A 78 -13.27 6.43 -2.43
C THR A 78 -14.30 6.73 -3.51
N ARG A 79 -14.09 7.78 -4.32
CA ARG A 79 -14.94 8.14 -5.46
C ARG A 79 -14.99 7.05 -6.52
N VAL A 80 -16.15 6.92 -7.16
CA VAL A 80 -16.26 6.32 -8.49
C VAL A 80 -15.59 7.25 -9.49
N ILE A 81 -14.67 6.71 -10.30
CA ILE A 81 -13.95 7.49 -11.32
C ILE A 81 -14.92 7.89 -12.44
N GLN A 82 -14.86 9.15 -12.85
CA GLN A 82 -15.67 9.71 -13.94
C GLN A 82 -14.77 10.45 -14.95
N PRO A 83 -15.25 10.64 -16.20
CA PRO A 83 -14.53 11.46 -17.17
C PRO A 83 -14.15 12.83 -16.61
N ARG A 84 -12.98 13.34 -17.03
CA ARG A 84 -12.40 14.64 -16.61
C ARG A 84 -11.88 14.72 -15.17
N MET A 85 -11.95 13.64 -14.38
CA MET A 85 -11.20 13.59 -13.12
C MET A 85 -9.70 13.51 -13.39
N VAL A 86 -8.91 14.20 -12.57
CA VAL A 86 -7.45 14.10 -12.54
C VAL A 86 -7.06 13.44 -11.22
N LEU A 87 -6.31 12.34 -11.32
CA LEU A 87 -5.95 11.48 -10.20
C LEU A 87 -4.46 11.17 -10.26
N THR A 88 -3.81 11.10 -9.09
CA THR A 88 -2.49 10.48 -8.98
C THR A 88 -2.61 8.96 -8.99
N ILE A 89 -1.55 8.31 -9.47
CA ILE A 89 -1.31 6.87 -9.30
C ILE A 89 0.13 6.74 -8.81
N GLU A 90 0.29 6.47 -7.51
CA GLU A 90 1.57 6.52 -6.80
C GLU A 90 1.86 5.22 -6.04
N PRO A 91 1.97 4.08 -6.74
CA PRO A 91 2.32 2.83 -6.10
C PRO A 91 3.71 2.86 -5.45
N GLY A 92 3.84 2.20 -4.30
CA GLY A 92 5.12 2.08 -3.60
C GLY A 92 5.36 0.69 -3.01
N ILE A 93 6.64 0.34 -2.87
CA ILE A 93 7.11 -0.80 -2.05
C ILE A 93 8.24 -0.28 -1.17
N TYR A 94 8.03 -0.30 0.13
CA TYR A 94 8.97 0.20 1.13
C TYR A 94 9.39 -0.90 2.10
N PHE A 95 10.58 -0.75 2.66
CA PHE A 95 11.10 -1.63 3.72
C PHE A 95 11.30 -0.80 4.99
N ILE A 96 10.18 -0.44 5.65
CA ILE A 96 10.17 0.45 6.82
C ILE A 96 10.24 -0.41 8.09
N GLU A 97 11.31 -0.27 8.86
CA GLU A 97 11.55 -1.16 10.02
C GLU A 97 10.43 -1.13 11.05
N SER A 98 9.95 0.07 11.42
CA SER A 98 8.90 0.21 12.44
C SER A 98 7.59 -0.47 12.04
N LEU A 99 7.30 -0.62 10.73
CA LEU A 99 6.12 -1.31 10.24
C LEU A 99 6.33 -2.83 10.10
N LEU A 100 7.57 -3.28 9.98
CA LEU A 100 7.91 -4.70 9.81
C LEU A 100 8.20 -5.42 11.13
N VAL A 101 8.65 -4.71 12.17
CA VAL A 101 8.94 -5.29 13.51
C VAL A 101 7.77 -6.12 14.06
N PRO A 102 6.50 -5.63 14.06
CA PRO A 102 5.38 -6.42 14.60
C PRO A 102 5.18 -7.77 13.89
N TRP A 103 5.61 -7.88 12.64
CA TRP A 103 5.50 -9.11 11.84
C TRP A 103 6.60 -10.13 12.16
N ARG A 104 7.70 -9.73 12.81
CA ARG A 104 8.75 -10.66 13.26
C ARG A 104 8.32 -11.53 14.43
N GLU A 105 7.45 -10.98 15.28
CA GLU A 105 6.99 -11.61 16.52
C GLU A 105 5.65 -12.34 16.33
N GLY A 106 4.98 -12.14 15.19
CA GLY A 106 3.68 -12.72 14.88
C GLY A 106 3.72 -14.09 14.18
N GLN A 107 2.54 -14.73 14.09
CA GLN A 107 2.35 -16.04 13.46
C GLN A 107 2.80 -16.12 11.99
N PHE A 108 2.85 -14.96 11.31
CA PHE A 108 3.24 -14.88 9.91
C PHE A 108 4.75 -14.70 9.69
N SER A 109 5.54 -14.54 10.76
CA SER A 109 6.98 -14.27 10.69
C SER A 109 7.75 -15.25 9.81
N LYS A 110 7.38 -16.53 9.85
CA LYS A 110 7.98 -17.61 9.04
C LYS A 110 7.86 -17.43 7.53
N HIS A 111 6.94 -16.58 7.07
CA HIS A 111 6.74 -16.30 5.64
C HIS A 111 7.63 -15.17 5.13
N PHE A 112 8.20 -14.34 6.00
CA PHE A 112 9.06 -13.23 5.59
C PHE A 112 10.50 -13.70 5.44
N ASN A 113 11.09 -13.45 4.27
CA ASN A 113 12.51 -13.65 4.05
C ASN A 113 13.29 -12.50 4.67
N TRP A 114 13.50 -12.56 5.99
CA TRP A 114 14.14 -11.50 6.76
C TRP A 114 15.54 -11.16 6.25
N GLN A 115 16.33 -12.15 5.82
CA GLN A 115 17.66 -11.91 5.26
C GLN A 115 17.58 -11.04 4.00
N LYS A 116 16.62 -11.30 3.10
CA LYS A 116 16.43 -10.50 1.89
C LYS A 116 15.88 -9.10 2.19
N ILE A 117 14.97 -8.99 3.15
CA ILE A 117 14.43 -7.72 3.64
C ILE A 117 15.57 -6.84 4.20
N GLU A 118 16.46 -7.41 5.03
CA GLU A 118 17.64 -6.69 5.54
C GLU A 118 18.50 -6.13 4.41
N ALA A 119 18.82 -6.97 3.41
CA ALA A 119 19.64 -6.55 2.27
C ALA A 119 19.03 -5.38 1.48
N LEU A 120 17.70 -5.37 1.30
CA LEU A 120 16.98 -4.32 0.57
C LEU A 120 16.85 -3.02 1.37
N LYS A 121 16.81 -3.07 2.71
CA LYS A 121 16.90 -1.87 3.55
C LYS A 121 18.26 -1.18 3.43
N THR A 122 19.34 -1.95 3.30
CA THR A 122 20.71 -1.42 3.27
C THR A 122 21.00 -0.57 2.03
N VAL A 123 20.33 -0.84 0.90
CA VAL A 123 20.47 -0.06 -0.35
C VAL A 123 20.14 1.43 -0.12
N TRP A 124 19.14 1.72 0.73
CA TRP A 124 18.75 3.10 1.03
C TRP A 124 19.67 3.80 2.03
N ARG A 125 20.30 3.06 2.95
CA ARG A 125 21.25 3.63 3.94
C ARG A 125 22.55 4.15 3.31
N HIS A 126 23.00 3.56 2.20
CA HIS A 126 24.24 3.99 1.54
C HIS A 126 24.06 5.22 0.63
N SER A 127 22.81 5.56 0.28
CA SER A 127 22.50 6.68 -0.61
C SER A 127 22.54 8.06 0.10
N TYR A 128 22.50 8.08 1.43
CA TYR A 128 22.58 9.29 2.28
C TYR A 128 23.95 9.51 2.93
N ARG A 129 24.98 8.74 2.54
CA ARG A 129 26.37 8.89 3.01
C ARG A 129 27.31 9.51 1.96
N ARG A 130 26.78 10.30 1.03
CA ARG A 130 27.57 11.17 0.15
C ARG A 130 27.22 12.62 0.40
#